data_AF-A0A4Q3SQN3-F1
#
_entry.id   AF-A0A4Q3SQN3-F1
#
_cell.length_a   1.000
_cell.length_b   1.000
_cell.length_c   1.000
_cell.angle_alpha   90.00
_cell.angle_beta   90.00
_cell.angle_gamma   90.00
#
_symmetry.space_group_name_H-M   'P 1'
#
loop_
_entity.id
_entity.type
_entity.pdbx_description
1 polymer ?
#
loop_
_entity_poly.entity_id
_entity_poly.type
_entity_poly.pdbx_seq_one_letter_code
_entity_poly.pdbx_strand_id
1 'polypeptide(L)'
;MDWSRLLQVEPPSRLRILWQIAPDRTPQPDPAQASEIELVFTSTPSGGTEVPLTHDAFERCGEAGADYRTEMASEYGWPLILAKFTEHALKG
;
A
#
# COMPACT_ATOMS: atom_id res chain seq x y z
N MET A 1 3.89 17.79 1.75
CA MET A 1 4.31 16.63 2.56
C MET A 1 3.80 15.46 1.77
N ASP A 2 4.71 14.82 1.03
CA ASP A 2 4.34 13.98 -0.10
C ASP A 2 4.54 12.54 0.34
N TRP A 3 3.46 11.89 0.74
CA TRP A 3 3.45 10.50 1.21
C TRP A 3 3.44 9.50 0.04
N SER A 4 3.27 9.99 -1.20
CA SER A 4 3.35 9.17 -2.40
C SER A 4 3.62 9.95 -3.68
N ARG A 5 4.00 9.21 -4.73
CA ARG A 5 3.97 9.63 -6.13
C ARG A 5 3.33 8.54 -6.98
N LEU A 6 2.56 8.93 -8.00
CA LEU A 6 2.00 7.99 -8.96
C LEU A 6 3.11 7.36 -9.81
N LEU A 7 3.11 6.03 -9.88
CA LEU A 7 3.92 5.26 -10.82
C LEU A 7 3.08 4.80 -12.00
N GLN A 8 1.86 4.34 -11.74
CA GLN A 8 0.90 3.90 -12.76
C GLN A 8 -0.53 4.10 -12.26
N VAL A 9 -1.41 4.54 -13.14
CA VAL A 9 -2.84 4.66 -12.85
C VAL A 9 -3.64 4.22 -14.07
N GLU A 10 -4.51 3.24 -13.90
CA GLU A 10 -5.41 2.73 -14.92
C GLU A 10 -6.81 2.63 -14.33
N PRO A 11 -7.63 3.69 -14.43
CA PRO A 11 -8.97 3.65 -13.86
C PRO A 11 -9.89 2.69 -14.63
N PRO A 12 -10.72 1.88 -13.94
CA PRO A 12 -10.83 1.70 -12.49
C PRO A 12 -9.95 0.55 -11.92
N SER A 13 -9.10 -0.07 -12.74
CA SER A 13 -8.51 -1.39 -12.50
C SER A 13 -7.19 -1.43 -11.73
N ARG A 14 -6.35 -0.38 -11.78
CA ARG A 14 -4.99 -0.44 -11.20
C ARG A 14 -4.49 0.90 -10.68
N LEU A 15 -3.81 0.85 -9.55
CA LEU A 15 -3.04 1.95 -8.98
C LEU A 15 -1.71 1.43 -8.44
N ARG A 16 -0.59 1.99 -8.92
CA ARG A 16 0.75 1.76 -8.37
C ARG A 16 1.38 3.08 -7.99
N ILE A 17 1.94 3.16 -6.79
CA ILE A 17 2.54 4.39 -6.25
C ILE A 17 3.83 4.08 -5.49
N LEU A 18 4.68 5.10 -5.37
CA LEU A 18 5.69 5.12 -4.33
C LEU A 18 5.01 5.27 -2.98
N TRP A 19 5.40 4.43 -2.03
CA TRP A 19 5.06 4.51 -0.63
C TRP A 19 6.16 5.30 0.08
N GLN A 20 6.02 6.62 0.09
CA GLN A 20 6.99 7.57 0.64
C GLN A 20 6.81 7.74 2.16
N ILE A 21 6.71 6.62 2.86
CA ILE A 21 6.65 6.53 4.31
C ILE A 21 7.76 5.56 4.73
N ALA A 22 8.71 6.07 5.52
CA ALA A 22 9.83 5.30 6.04
C ALA A 22 9.37 4.28 7.11
N PRO A 23 10.20 3.28 7.45
CA PRO A 23 9.88 2.29 8.49
C PRO A 23 9.45 2.89 9.83
N ASP A 24 10.09 4.00 10.23
CA ASP A 24 9.77 4.76 11.45
C ASP A 24 8.49 5.62 11.34
N ARG A 25 7.76 5.47 10.23
CA ARG A 25 6.52 6.18 9.87
C ARG A 25 6.70 7.68 9.63
N THR A 26 7.93 8.14 9.40
CA THR A 26 8.20 9.50 8.95
C THR A 26 8.09 9.61 7.42
N PRO A 27 7.91 10.83 6.86
CA PRO A 27 7.94 11.00 5.41
C PRO A 27 9.31 10.62 4.83
N GLN A 28 9.31 9.87 3.73
CA GLN A 28 10.51 9.56 2.94
C GLN A 28 10.54 10.46 1.68
N PRO A 29 11.24 11.61 1.69
CA PRO A 29 11.23 12.53 0.56
C PRO A 29 12.03 12.04 -0.65
N ASP A 30 12.97 11.10 -0.46
CA ASP A 30 13.77 10.52 -1.52
C ASP A 30 13.04 9.33 -2.18
N PRO A 31 12.61 9.45 -3.45
CA PRO A 31 11.94 8.38 -4.18
C PRO A 31 12.77 7.11 -4.31
N ALA A 32 14.10 7.23 -4.35
CA ALA A 32 14.99 6.09 -4.51
C ALA A 32 15.04 5.22 -3.25
N GLN A 33 14.62 5.76 -2.10
CA GLN A 33 14.54 5.07 -0.82
C GLN A 33 13.09 4.70 -0.43
N ALA A 34 12.13 4.95 -1.33
CA ALA A 34 10.73 4.63 -1.08
C ALA A 34 10.40 3.22 -1.59
N SER A 35 9.73 2.45 -0.73
CA SER A 35 9.02 1.22 -1.11
C SER A 35 7.85 1.53 -2.05
N GLU A 36 7.19 0.50 -2.57
CA GLU A 36 6.10 0.65 -3.53
C GLU A 36 4.86 -0.13 -3.11
N ILE A 37 3.69 0.40 -3.43
CA ILE A 37 2.45 -0.37 -3.34
C ILE A 37 1.74 -0.44 -4.69
N GLU A 38 1.16 -1.60 -4.96
CA GLU A 38 0.26 -1.84 -6.09
C GLU A 38 -1.08 -2.36 -5.56
N LEU A 39 -2.16 -1.77 -6.10
CA LEU A 39 -3.54 -2.14 -5.87
C LEU A 39 -4.16 -2.52 -7.22
N VAL A 40 -4.81 -3.67 -7.27
CA VAL A 40 -5.61 -4.11 -8.43
C VAL A 40 -7.05 -4.23 -8.00
N PHE A 41 -8.00 -3.69 -8.77
CA PHE A 41 -9.43 -3.74 -8.46
C PHE A 41 -10.12 -4.71 -9.40
N THR A 42 -10.66 -5.81 -8.86
CA THR A 42 -11.31 -6.85 -9.66
C THR A 42 -12.75 -7.03 -9.20
N SER A 43 -13.71 -6.89 -10.11
CA SER A 43 -15.12 -7.17 -9.79
C SER A 43 -15.33 -8.65 -9.50
N THR A 44 -16.08 -8.96 -8.44
CA THR A 44 -16.45 -10.33 -8.10
C THR A 44 -17.81 -10.71 -8.70
N PRO A 45 -18.08 -12.00 -8.96
CA PRO A 45 -19.40 -12.43 -9.44
C PRO A 45 -20.57 -12.08 -8.51
N SER A 46 -20.30 -11.89 -7.21
CA SER A 46 -21.27 -11.50 -6.20
C SER A 46 -21.58 -9.99 -6.17
N GLY A 47 -21.01 -9.19 -7.08
CA GLY A 47 -21.20 -7.74 -7.16
C GLY A 47 -20.30 -6.92 -6.23
N GLY A 48 -19.28 -7.54 -5.64
CA GLY A 48 -18.25 -6.86 -4.84
C GLY A 48 -17.01 -6.50 -5.68
N THR A 49 -16.00 -5.94 -5.01
CA THR A 49 -14.67 -5.72 -5.58
C THR A 49 -13.62 -6.35 -4.68
N GLU A 50 -12.81 -7.25 -5.23
CA GLU A 50 -11.61 -7.76 -4.59
C GLU A 50 -10.45 -6.80 -4.90
N VAL A 51 -9.67 -6.47 -3.86
CA VAL A 51 -8.54 -5.54 -3.97
C VAL A 51 -7.26 -6.19 -3.45
N PRO A 52 -6.54 -6.97 -4.28
CA PRO A 52 -5.21 -7.44 -3.91
C PRO A 52 -4.26 -6.26 -3.74
N LEU A 53 -3.51 -6.27 -2.65
CA LEU A 53 -2.47 -5.30 -2.34
C LEU A 53 -1.11 -5.99 -2.34
N THR A 54 -0.18 -5.47 -3.13
CA THR A 54 1.23 -5.85 -3.08
C THR A 54 2.02 -4.67 -2.52
N HIS A 55 2.80 -4.90 -1.47
CA HIS A 55 3.81 -3.96 -0.98
C HIS A 55 5.17 -4.59 -1.23
N ASP A 56 6.03 -3.90 -1.98
CA ASP A 56 7.33 -4.41 -2.40
C ASP A 56 8.40 -3.30 -2.35
N ALA A 57 9.60 -3.59 -2.85
CA ALA A 57 10.75 -2.69 -2.87
C ALA A 57 11.25 -2.30 -1.47
N PHE A 58 11.10 -3.21 -0.50
CA PHE A 58 11.54 -2.99 0.88
C PHE A 58 13.06 -2.89 1.02
N GLU A 59 13.83 -3.44 0.08
CA GLU A 59 15.28 -3.30 0.02
C GLU A 59 15.73 -1.84 -0.12
N ARG A 60 14.86 -0.96 -0.64
CA ARG A 60 15.11 0.49 -0.73
C ARG A 60 15.02 1.20 0.63
N CYS A 61 14.38 0.58 1.61
CA CYS A 61 14.24 1.11 2.96
C CYS A 61 15.49 0.87 3.84
N GLY A 62 16.58 0.36 3.27
CA GLY A 62 17.81 0.06 4.00
C GLY A 62 17.66 -1.10 4.97
N GLU A 63 18.44 -1.08 6.05
CA GLU A 63 18.54 -2.19 7.03
C GLU A 63 17.20 -2.52 7.70
N ALA A 64 16.33 -1.52 7.90
CA ALA A 64 15.02 -1.70 8.52
C ALA A 64 13.94 -2.23 7.56
N GLY A 65 14.25 -2.44 6.27
CA GLY A 65 13.27 -2.85 5.27
C GLY A 65 12.61 -4.20 5.54
N ALA A 66 13.38 -5.18 6.02
CA ALA A 66 12.87 -6.51 6.32
C ALA A 66 11.91 -6.52 7.52
N ASP A 67 12.25 -5.78 8.57
CA ASP A 67 11.39 -5.60 9.73
C ASP A 67 10.12 -4.84 9.35
N TYR A 68 10.27 -3.79 8.52
CA TYR A 68 9.13 -3.03 8.04
C TYR A 68 8.15 -3.87 7.21
N ARG A 69 8.66 -4.76 6.35
CA ARG A 69 7.83 -5.75 5.65
C ARG A 69 7.04 -6.61 6.62
N THR A 70 7.68 -7.09 7.67
CA THR A 70 7.06 -7.95 8.69
C THR A 70 5.98 -7.19 9.46
N GLU A 71 6.25 -5.94 9.85
CA GLU A 71 5.26 -5.08 10.49
C GLU A 71 4.06 -4.80 9.59
N MET A 72 4.28 -4.46 8.32
CA MET A 72 3.20 -4.17 7.37
C MET A 72 2.37 -5.42 7.06
N ALA A 73 2.94 -6.62 7.20
CA ALA A 73 2.23 -7.90 7.07
C ALA A 73 1.51 -8.33 8.37
N SER A 74 1.81 -7.71 9.51
CA SER A 74 1.21 -8.03 10.81
C SER A 74 -0.24 -7.56 10.91
N GLU A 75 -0.96 -7.98 11.96
CA GLU A 75 -2.32 -7.52 12.24
C GLU A 75 -2.44 -5.99 12.39
N TYR A 76 -1.34 -5.28 12.69
CA TYR A 76 -1.30 -3.83 12.84
C TYR A 76 -0.92 -3.08 11.54
N GLY A 77 -0.61 -3.81 10.46
CA GLY A 77 -0.20 -3.29 9.16
C GLY A 77 -1.34 -3.18 8.15
N TRP A 78 -1.11 -3.66 6.92
CA TRP A 78 -2.09 -3.72 5.85
C TRP A 78 -3.40 -4.43 6.23
N PRO A 79 -3.40 -5.56 6.96
CA PRO A 79 -4.64 -6.19 7.41
C PRO A 79 -5.60 -5.23 8.15
N LEU A 80 -5.09 -4.45 9.11
CA LEU A 80 -5.90 -3.45 9.82
C LEU A 80 -6.39 -2.32 8.91
N ILE A 81 -5.51 -1.82 8.03
CA ILE A 81 -5.83 -0.72 7.11
C ILE A 81 -6.94 -1.15 6.14
N LEU A 82 -6.82 -2.34 5.54
CA LEU A 82 -7.80 -2.87 4.59
C LEU A 82 -9.13 -3.25 5.27
N ALA A 83 -9.09 -3.75 6.51
CA ALA A 83 -10.30 -3.97 7.31
C ALA A 83 -11.06 -2.66 7.53
N LYS A 84 -10.37 -1.60 7.99
CA LYS A 84 -10.96 -0.26 8.18
C LYS A 84 -11.48 0.34 6.86
N PHE A 85 -10.77 0.14 5.76
CA PHE A 85 -11.23 0.58 4.43
C PHE A 85 -12.52 -0.14 4.03
N THR A 86 -12.60 -1.46 4.23
CA THR A 86 -13.80 -2.26 3.95
C THR A 86 -14.99 -1.79 4.78
N GLU A 87 -14.81 -1.58 6.08
CA GLU A 87 -15.85 -1.02 6.96
C GLU A 87 -16.34 0.35 6.49
N HIS A 88 -15.46 1.18 5.95
CA HIS A 88 -15.82 2.49 5.41
C HIS A 88 -16.57 2.35 4.08
N ALA A 89 -16.09 1.51 3.17
CA ALA A 89 -16.69 1.27 1.86
C ALA A 89 -18.12 0.72 1.95
N LEU A 90 -18.42 -0.09 2.98
CA LEU A 90 -19.75 -0.65 3.23
C LEU A 90 -20.73 0.35 3.88
N LYS A 91 -20.27 1.52 4.32
CA LYS A 91 -21.12 2.57 4.92
C LYS A 91 -21.62 3.60 3.89
N GLY A 92 -21.04 3.62 2.69
CA GLY A 92 -21.47 4.49 1.58
C GLY A 92 -22.51 3.81 0.71
#